data_AF-A0A3R6QUL8-F1
#
_entry.id   AF-A0A3R6QUL8-F1
#
_cell.length_a   1.000
_cell.length_b   1.000
_cell.length_c   1.000
_cell.angle_alpha   90.00
_cell.angle_beta   90.00
_cell.angle_gamma   90.00
#
_symmetry.space_group_name_H-M   'P 1'
#
loop_
_entity.id
_entity.type
_entity.pdbx_description
1 polymer ?
#
loop_
_entity_poly.entity_id
_entity_poly.type
_entity_poly.pdbx_seq_one_letter_code
_entity_poly.pdbx_strand_id
1 'polypeptide(L)'
;MEDITGGTFKEPYSQKEITGLPAFRRIAVVSHPVPESNIRIEVWLPAKNWNGRFLGTGNGGGAGSISYGALVSGLRRGFAVANTDMGTSPAAHLLYDSPEKWKDFGYRATHEMTMVAKKFIREYYGKEPLYSYFQGCSTGGQQALSEAQRYPEDYDGILAGAPANNRTHLHAMFLWCHALCNEDPSLMFTKEQLQKITETVIRRNAGKDGGASTDNFLTDPRMAVADVNEFSSFLSAKQVEIVGKILNGPVNPVTGERIYCPFPPGSEDKPSGLEYFQGKSAVEGLLYPFIWTFGKEFDYRKFDFDRDMEKVDSMLAPILNANNPDLLPLKKRNGKIIMYTGTCDPIVPFQDAVNYYERVVEKVGSLEETQDFFRYFIIPGMNHCGGGPGVNDFGQSFPTPPNPDCEQDVLTLLMDWVERNEAPERMIATRYKDGTVEMQRPVYPYPDFPRYKGGDPAKSRNYERATHPRGNVPVPAGKYLK
;
A
#
# COMPACT_ATOMS: atom_id res chain seq x y z
N MET A 1 1.19 0.21 -32.10
CA MET A 1 2.05 1.33 -31.65
C MET A 1 1.55 2.60 -32.27
N GLU A 2 1.63 3.72 -31.56
CA GLU A 2 1.05 5.01 -31.97
C GLU A 2 1.95 6.16 -31.49
N ASP A 3 2.22 7.14 -32.35
CA ASP A 3 2.88 8.39 -31.95
C ASP A 3 1.84 9.39 -31.44
N ILE A 4 1.98 9.84 -30.20
CA ILE A 4 1.17 10.90 -29.60
C ILE A 4 1.99 12.18 -29.61
N THR A 5 1.71 13.07 -30.56
CA THR A 5 2.49 14.32 -30.76
C THR A 5 1.69 15.59 -30.46
N GLY A 6 0.36 15.51 -30.42
CA GLY A 6 -0.53 16.65 -30.20
C GLY A 6 -0.65 17.13 -28.74
N GLY A 7 0.09 16.53 -27.81
CA GLY A 7 0.04 16.87 -26.38
C GLY A 7 -1.24 16.46 -25.66
N THR A 8 -2.16 15.77 -26.35
CA THR A 8 -3.42 15.24 -25.79
C THR A 8 -3.49 13.74 -26.01
N PHE A 9 -3.87 13.01 -24.98
CA PHE A 9 -4.16 11.58 -25.03
C PHE A 9 -5.60 11.32 -24.59
N LYS A 10 -6.35 10.54 -25.38
CA LYS A 10 -7.69 10.08 -25.03
C LYS A 10 -7.61 8.66 -24.50
N GLU A 11 -8.08 8.45 -23.27
CA GLU A 11 -8.07 7.13 -22.66
C GLU A 11 -8.97 6.14 -23.47
N PRO A 12 -8.48 4.96 -23.89
CA PRO A 12 -9.20 4.02 -24.76
C PRO A 12 -10.58 3.53 -24.25
N TYR A 13 -10.84 3.61 -22.94
CA TYR A 13 -12.06 3.09 -22.32
C TYR A 13 -12.81 4.14 -21.49
N SER A 14 -12.43 5.42 -21.61
CA SER A 14 -13.12 6.53 -20.98
C SER A 14 -13.24 7.70 -21.97
N GLN A 15 -14.15 8.65 -21.73
CA GLN A 15 -14.19 9.88 -22.51
C GLN A 15 -13.20 10.93 -21.99
N LYS A 16 -12.28 10.54 -21.10
CA LYS A 16 -11.34 11.45 -20.48
C LYS A 16 -10.19 11.73 -21.43
N GLU A 17 -9.97 13.02 -21.66
CA GLU A 17 -8.81 13.54 -22.37
C GLU A 17 -7.81 14.10 -21.35
N ILE A 18 -6.54 13.77 -21.57
CA ILE A 18 -5.43 14.26 -20.75
C ILE A 18 -4.57 15.13 -21.65
N THR A 19 -4.45 16.40 -21.30
CA THR A 19 -3.73 17.41 -22.08
C THR A 19 -2.39 17.77 -21.43
N GLY A 20 -1.56 18.53 -22.15
CA GLY A 20 -0.26 19.00 -21.68
C GLY A 20 0.75 17.86 -21.48
N LEU A 21 0.68 16.82 -22.31
CA LEU A 21 1.63 15.71 -22.28
C LEU A 21 2.83 16.02 -23.19
N PRO A 22 4.07 15.65 -22.80
CA PRO A 22 5.18 15.65 -23.74
C PRO A 22 4.90 14.65 -24.86
N ALA A 23 5.43 14.87 -26.06
CA ALA A 23 5.27 13.91 -27.15
C ALA A 23 5.88 12.54 -26.78
N PHE A 24 5.18 11.45 -27.11
CA PHE A 24 5.59 10.09 -26.74
C PHE A 24 5.11 9.04 -27.73
N ARG A 25 5.79 7.89 -27.75
CA ARG A 25 5.36 6.68 -28.44
C ARG A 25 4.58 5.81 -27.47
N ARG A 26 3.32 5.54 -27.78
CA ARG A 26 2.45 4.61 -27.06
C ARG A 26 2.53 3.21 -27.66
N ILE A 27 2.74 2.22 -26.82
CA ILE A 27 2.79 0.81 -27.18
C ILE A 27 1.79 0.07 -26.29
N ALA A 28 0.71 -0.43 -26.88
CA ALA A 28 -0.25 -1.28 -26.20
C ALA A 28 -0.04 -2.74 -26.65
N VAL A 29 0.07 -3.64 -25.69
CA VAL A 29 0.37 -5.06 -25.88
C VAL A 29 -0.62 -5.90 -25.08
N VAL A 30 -1.00 -7.06 -25.63
CA VAL A 30 -1.63 -8.12 -24.85
C VAL A 30 -0.62 -9.26 -24.76
N SER A 31 -0.12 -9.54 -23.56
CA SER A 31 0.78 -10.67 -23.29
C SER A 31 -0.03 -11.91 -22.93
N HIS A 32 0.39 -13.05 -23.49
CA HIS A 32 -0.17 -14.39 -23.28
C HIS A 32 0.97 -15.35 -22.89
N PRO A 33 1.61 -15.18 -21.71
CA PRO A 33 2.72 -16.05 -21.28
C PRO A 33 2.29 -17.53 -21.13
N VAL A 34 0.99 -17.76 -20.90
CA VAL A 34 0.31 -19.05 -21.03
C VAL A 34 -1.03 -18.84 -21.76
N PRO A 35 -1.66 -19.88 -22.35
CA PRO A 35 -2.87 -19.73 -23.15
C PRO A 35 -4.05 -19.02 -22.45
N GLU A 36 -4.20 -19.23 -21.13
CA GLU A 36 -5.28 -18.66 -20.31
C GLU A 36 -5.02 -17.21 -19.88
N SER A 37 -3.77 -16.75 -19.95
CA SER A 37 -3.41 -15.38 -19.62
C SER A 37 -3.92 -14.42 -20.67
N ASN A 38 -4.33 -13.23 -20.23
CA ASN A 38 -4.67 -12.12 -21.11
C ASN A 38 -4.31 -10.82 -20.41
N ILE A 39 -3.04 -10.45 -20.50
CA ILE A 39 -2.44 -9.38 -19.71
C ILE A 39 -2.29 -8.16 -20.61
N ARG A 40 -3.05 -7.10 -20.36
CA ARG A 40 -2.85 -5.83 -21.07
C ARG A 40 -1.70 -5.08 -20.45
N ILE A 41 -0.81 -4.58 -21.31
CA ILE A 41 0.36 -3.80 -20.95
C ILE A 41 0.37 -2.54 -21.81
N GLU A 42 0.62 -1.39 -21.19
CA GLU A 42 0.97 -0.18 -21.91
C GLU A 42 2.36 0.31 -21.52
N VAL A 43 3.13 0.67 -22.55
CA VAL A 43 4.46 1.27 -22.42
C VAL A 43 4.45 2.61 -23.16
N TRP A 44 4.82 3.66 -22.45
CA TRP A 44 4.89 5.03 -22.97
C TRP A 44 6.36 5.48 -22.96
N LEU A 45 6.87 5.82 -24.15
CA LEU A 45 8.27 6.18 -24.37
C LEU A 45 8.36 7.66 -24.78
N PRO A 46 8.95 8.56 -23.96
CA PRO A 46 9.16 9.96 -24.35
C PRO A 46 9.86 10.08 -25.71
N ALA A 47 9.28 10.83 -26.65
CA ALA A 47 9.86 11.03 -27.98
C ALA A 47 11.13 11.91 -27.93
N LYS A 48 11.23 12.76 -26.90
CA LYS A 48 12.39 13.61 -26.60
C LYS A 48 12.60 13.65 -25.09
N ASN A 49 13.81 14.02 -24.67
CA ASN A 49 14.16 14.24 -23.26
C ASN A 49 13.89 13.03 -22.36
N TRP A 50 14.01 11.80 -22.89
CA TRP A 50 14.05 10.62 -22.05
C TRP A 50 15.25 10.73 -21.10
N ASN A 51 14.99 10.61 -19.80
CA ASN A 51 15.99 10.80 -18.76
C ASN A 51 16.91 9.57 -18.56
N GLY A 52 16.78 8.55 -19.40
CA GLY A 52 17.55 7.31 -19.32
C GLY A 52 16.99 6.27 -18.35
N ARG A 53 15.87 6.56 -17.66
CA ARG A 53 15.28 5.69 -16.63
C ARG A 53 14.00 5.01 -17.09
N PHE A 54 13.76 3.81 -16.56
CA PHE A 54 12.50 3.10 -16.68
C PHE A 54 11.70 3.21 -15.37
N LEU A 55 10.38 3.38 -15.45
CA LEU A 55 9.45 3.34 -14.32
C LEU A 55 8.32 2.34 -14.59
N GLY A 56 8.31 1.21 -13.88
CA GLY A 56 7.14 0.35 -13.74
C GLY A 56 6.18 0.94 -12.70
N THR A 57 4.88 0.89 -12.98
CA THR A 57 3.85 1.41 -12.06
C THR A 57 2.83 0.34 -11.71
N GLY A 58 2.37 0.34 -10.46
CA GLY A 58 1.39 -0.62 -9.94
C GLY A 58 -0.08 -0.23 -10.13
N ASN A 59 -0.97 -1.04 -9.54
CA ASN A 59 -2.43 -0.89 -9.58
C ASN A 59 -3.03 -0.77 -8.16
N GLY A 60 -4.36 -0.77 -8.06
CA GLY A 60 -5.11 -0.80 -6.81
C GLY A 60 -6.21 -1.87 -6.80
N GLY A 61 -6.68 -2.27 -5.62
CA GLY A 61 -7.77 -3.24 -5.46
C GLY A 61 -7.53 -4.58 -6.16
N GLY A 62 -8.52 -5.07 -6.91
CA GLY A 62 -8.40 -6.27 -7.76
C GLY A 62 -7.75 -6.01 -9.13
N ALA A 63 -7.20 -4.81 -9.36
CA ALA A 63 -6.70 -4.35 -10.66
C ALA A 63 -7.77 -4.44 -11.78
N GLY A 64 -7.38 -4.80 -13.01
CA GLY A 64 -8.29 -5.02 -14.14
C GLY A 64 -8.37 -3.87 -15.14
N SER A 65 -7.59 -2.81 -14.91
CA SER A 65 -7.46 -1.66 -15.81
C SER A 65 -6.07 -1.05 -15.76
N ILE A 66 -5.70 -0.37 -16.85
CA ILE A 66 -4.47 0.42 -16.95
C ILE A 66 -4.63 1.72 -16.15
N SER A 67 -3.67 2.01 -15.27
CA SER A 67 -3.58 3.27 -14.52
C SER A 67 -2.94 4.38 -15.36
N TYR A 68 -3.73 5.03 -16.21
CA TYR A 68 -3.23 6.12 -17.06
C TYR A 68 -2.68 7.32 -16.26
N GLY A 69 -3.21 7.58 -15.06
CA GLY A 69 -2.67 8.63 -14.19
C GLY A 69 -1.22 8.36 -13.77
N ALA A 70 -0.87 7.10 -13.50
CA ALA A 70 0.50 6.71 -13.17
C ALA A 70 1.43 6.83 -14.39
N LEU A 71 0.97 6.38 -15.58
CA LEU A 71 1.71 6.57 -16.84
C LEU A 71 1.99 8.05 -17.12
N VAL A 72 0.98 8.92 -16.95
CA VAL A 72 1.13 10.37 -17.14
C VAL A 72 2.16 10.96 -16.19
N SER A 73 2.13 10.56 -14.91
CA SER A 73 3.03 11.11 -13.90
C SER A 73 4.49 10.71 -14.17
N GLY A 74 4.74 9.45 -14.55
CA GLY A 74 6.06 9.00 -14.98
C GLY A 74 6.54 9.68 -16.26
N LEU A 75 5.66 9.76 -17.28
CA LEU A 75 5.98 10.38 -18.56
C LEU A 75 6.38 11.86 -18.40
N ARG A 76 5.63 12.62 -17.59
CA ARG A 76 5.93 14.04 -17.33
C ARG A 76 7.26 14.24 -16.59
N ARG A 77 7.74 13.25 -15.85
CA ARG A 77 9.08 13.24 -15.22
C ARG A 77 10.18 12.69 -16.15
N GLY A 78 9.87 12.43 -17.41
CA GLY A 78 10.82 12.02 -18.45
C GLY A 78 11.19 10.54 -18.41
N PHE A 79 10.45 9.70 -17.69
CA PHE A 79 10.65 8.26 -17.69
C PHE A 79 10.06 7.61 -18.94
N ALA A 80 10.70 6.54 -19.42
CA ALA A 80 9.97 5.50 -20.10
C ALA A 80 9.13 4.77 -19.04
N VAL A 81 7.82 4.67 -19.22
CA VAL A 81 6.91 4.26 -18.14
C VAL A 81 5.96 3.16 -18.62
N ALA A 82 5.65 2.21 -17.74
CA ALA A 82 4.75 1.10 -18.06
C ALA A 82 3.72 0.83 -16.94
N ASN A 83 2.57 0.27 -17.34
CA ASN A 83 1.52 -0.20 -16.45
C ASN A 83 0.82 -1.43 -17.07
N THR A 84 0.17 -2.25 -16.25
CA THR A 84 -0.58 -3.44 -16.68
C THR A 84 -1.96 -3.51 -16.01
N ASP A 85 -2.91 -4.21 -16.63
CA ASP A 85 -4.20 -4.53 -16.00
C ASP A 85 -4.13 -5.73 -15.04
N MET A 86 -2.93 -6.32 -14.89
CA MET A 86 -2.65 -7.51 -14.08
C MET A 86 -3.40 -8.78 -14.51
N GLY A 87 -3.94 -8.82 -15.73
CA GLY A 87 -4.68 -9.99 -16.25
C GLY A 87 -6.07 -10.19 -15.64
N THR A 88 -6.58 -9.23 -14.85
CA THR A 88 -7.83 -9.40 -14.09
C THR A 88 -9.06 -8.74 -14.70
N SER A 89 -8.93 -8.18 -15.89
CA SER A 89 -10.04 -7.51 -16.57
C SER A 89 -11.08 -8.52 -17.11
N PRO A 90 -12.38 -8.18 -17.13
CA PRO A 90 -12.97 -6.90 -16.74
C PRO A 90 -13.13 -6.70 -15.23
N ALA A 91 -13.07 -7.77 -14.42
CA ALA A 91 -13.10 -7.66 -12.97
C ALA A 91 -12.56 -8.92 -12.27
N ALA A 92 -11.85 -8.74 -11.15
CA ALA A 92 -11.23 -9.82 -10.40
C ALA A 92 -12.23 -10.90 -9.93
N HIS A 93 -13.43 -10.53 -9.48
CA HIS A 93 -14.43 -11.49 -8.97
C HIS A 93 -14.94 -12.49 -10.03
N LEU A 94 -14.69 -12.25 -11.32
CA LEU A 94 -15.09 -13.15 -12.41
C LEU A 94 -14.10 -14.29 -12.65
N LEU A 95 -12.95 -14.30 -11.98
CA LEU A 95 -11.84 -15.21 -12.28
C LEU A 95 -11.87 -16.48 -11.41
N TYR A 96 -13.02 -16.90 -10.90
CA TYR A 96 -13.12 -17.97 -9.90
C TYR A 96 -12.75 -19.37 -10.39
N ASP A 97 -12.62 -19.55 -11.69
CA ASP A 97 -12.25 -20.80 -12.37
C ASP A 97 -10.95 -20.64 -13.18
N SER A 98 -10.17 -19.58 -12.91
CA SER A 98 -9.05 -19.14 -13.74
C SER A 98 -7.71 -19.11 -12.97
N PRO A 99 -7.15 -20.27 -12.55
CA PRO A 99 -5.96 -20.31 -11.69
C PRO A 99 -4.71 -19.66 -12.28
N GLU A 100 -4.56 -19.69 -13.61
CA GLU A 100 -3.46 -18.97 -14.27
C GLU A 100 -3.61 -17.45 -14.13
N LYS A 101 -4.83 -16.91 -14.14
CA LYS A 101 -5.04 -15.47 -13.92
C LYS A 101 -4.80 -15.05 -12.47
N TRP A 102 -4.91 -15.98 -11.52
CA TRP A 102 -4.48 -15.71 -10.14
C TRP A 102 -2.96 -15.51 -10.08
N LYS A 103 -2.21 -16.28 -10.87
CA LYS A 103 -0.74 -16.11 -11.01
C LYS A 103 -0.39 -14.82 -11.76
N ASP A 104 -1.15 -14.45 -12.78
CA ASP A 104 -1.04 -13.14 -13.45
C ASP A 104 -1.14 -12.01 -12.43
N PHE A 105 -2.19 -12.04 -11.61
CA PHE A 105 -2.42 -11.06 -10.56
C PHE A 105 -1.36 -11.11 -9.45
N GLY A 106 -0.95 -12.30 -9.01
CA GLY A 106 -0.03 -12.45 -7.88
C GLY A 106 1.40 -11.99 -8.17
N TYR A 107 1.91 -12.30 -9.36
CA TYR A 107 3.32 -12.01 -9.69
C TYR A 107 3.63 -11.90 -11.18
N ARG A 108 2.97 -12.66 -12.06
CA ARG A 108 3.43 -12.81 -13.45
C ARG A 108 3.20 -11.57 -14.30
N ALA A 109 2.08 -10.86 -14.16
CA ALA A 109 1.77 -9.72 -15.03
C ALA A 109 2.72 -8.53 -14.83
N THR A 110 3.14 -8.28 -13.59
CA THR A 110 4.09 -7.19 -13.30
C THR A 110 5.45 -7.48 -13.94
N HIS A 111 5.98 -8.70 -13.77
CA HIS A 111 7.20 -9.14 -14.43
C HIS A 111 7.11 -9.09 -15.96
N GLU A 112 6.02 -9.59 -16.54
CA GLU A 112 5.77 -9.53 -17.99
C GLU A 112 5.77 -8.08 -18.51
N MET A 113 5.11 -7.17 -17.79
CA MET A 113 5.14 -5.74 -18.08
C MET A 113 6.56 -5.19 -18.07
N THR A 114 7.37 -5.53 -17.05
CA THR A 114 8.77 -5.12 -16.94
C THR A 114 9.58 -5.57 -18.15
N MET A 115 9.50 -6.86 -18.50
CA MET A 115 10.25 -7.46 -19.60
C MET A 115 9.87 -6.87 -20.95
N VAL A 116 8.57 -6.70 -21.19
CA VAL A 116 8.03 -6.06 -22.40
C VAL A 116 8.50 -4.61 -22.51
N ALA A 117 8.45 -3.85 -21.42
CA ALA A 117 8.90 -2.46 -21.41
C ALA A 117 10.39 -2.33 -21.70
N LYS A 118 11.26 -3.09 -21.02
CA LYS A 118 12.70 -3.08 -21.25
C LYS A 118 13.06 -3.44 -22.70
N LYS A 119 12.36 -4.42 -23.28
CA LYS A 119 12.52 -4.76 -24.70
C LYS A 119 12.22 -3.56 -25.61
N PHE A 120 11.07 -2.90 -25.44
CA PHE A 120 10.71 -1.76 -26.29
C PHE A 120 11.57 -0.51 -26.05
N ILE A 121 12.06 -0.30 -24.82
CA ILE A 121 13.04 0.75 -24.53
C ILE A 121 14.32 0.52 -25.35
N ARG A 122 14.84 -0.72 -25.34
CA ARG A 122 16.02 -1.10 -26.14
C ARG A 122 15.80 -0.85 -27.63
N GLU A 123 14.68 -1.31 -28.17
CA GLU A 123 14.35 -1.18 -29.59
C GLU A 123 14.16 0.29 -30.02
N TYR A 124 13.52 1.10 -29.18
CA TYR A 124 13.19 2.49 -29.51
C TYR A 124 14.38 3.45 -29.34
N TYR A 125 15.16 3.31 -28.26
CA TYR A 125 16.27 4.22 -27.96
C TYR A 125 17.65 3.67 -28.35
N GLY A 126 17.73 2.40 -28.77
CA GLY A 126 18.99 1.73 -29.13
C GLY A 126 19.88 1.37 -27.94
N LYS A 127 19.36 1.45 -26.70
CA LYS A 127 20.10 1.16 -25.46
C LYS A 127 19.15 0.78 -24.32
N GLU A 128 19.69 0.08 -23.32
CA GLU A 128 18.99 -0.24 -22.08
C GLU A 128 18.69 1.01 -21.23
N PRO A 129 17.68 0.94 -20.33
CA PRO A 129 17.58 1.92 -19.25
C PRO A 129 18.85 1.86 -18.38
N LEU A 130 19.32 3.04 -17.95
CA LEU A 130 20.43 3.17 -17.01
C LEU A 130 20.05 2.66 -15.62
N TYR A 131 18.82 2.96 -15.21
CA TYR A 131 18.21 2.52 -13.97
C TYR A 131 16.73 2.20 -14.19
N SER A 132 16.24 1.20 -13.47
CA SER A 132 14.85 0.76 -13.48
C SER A 132 14.24 0.94 -12.09
N TYR A 133 13.10 1.62 -12.03
CA TYR A 133 12.35 1.87 -10.80
C TYR A 133 10.97 1.23 -10.86
N PHE A 134 10.48 0.74 -9.73
CA PHE A 134 9.07 0.37 -9.57
C PHE A 134 8.42 1.24 -8.51
N GLN A 135 7.19 1.68 -8.77
CA GLN A 135 6.37 2.31 -7.75
C GLN A 135 4.93 1.80 -7.77
N GLY A 136 4.40 1.53 -6.59
CA GLY A 136 2.99 1.29 -6.41
C GLY A 136 2.58 1.45 -4.95
N CYS A 137 1.28 1.70 -4.76
CA CYS A 137 0.68 1.73 -3.43
C CYS A 137 -0.51 0.77 -3.37
N SER A 138 -0.83 0.20 -2.20
CA SER A 138 -1.90 -0.79 -2.05
C SER A 138 -1.56 -2.12 -2.76
N THR A 139 -2.35 -2.53 -3.73
CA THR A 139 -1.98 -3.62 -4.67
C THR A 139 -0.65 -3.35 -5.36
N GLY A 140 -0.36 -2.10 -5.70
CA GLY A 140 0.95 -1.70 -6.20
C GLY A 140 2.07 -1.93 -5.18
N GLY A 141 1.82 -1.76 -3.88
CA GLY A 141 2.81 -2.08 -2.85
C GLY A 141 3.04 -3.59 -2.71
N GLN A 142 2.00 -4.41 -2.90
CA GLN A 142 2.17 -5.86 -3.03
C GLN A 142 2.98 -6.22 -4.29
N GLN A 143 2.68 -5.62 -5.45
CA GLN A 143 3.46 -5.83 -6.67
C GLN A 143 4.94 -5.48 -6.43
N ALA A 144 5.20 -4.34 -5.79
CA ALA A 144 6.55 -3.90 -5.44
C ALA A 144 7.32 -4.94 -4.59
N LEU A 145 6.68 -5.47 -3.55
CA LEU A 145 7.30 -6.51 -2.71
C LEU A 145 7.39 -7.88 -3.42
N SER A 146 6.43 -8.21 -4.27
CA SER A 146 6.45 -9.44 -5.08
C SER A 146 7.62 -9.43 -6.06
N GLU A 147 7.85 -8.31 -6.75
CA GLU A 147 9.02 -8.08 -7.62
C GLU A 147 10.32 -8.21 -6.82
N ALA A 148 10.43 -7.54 -5.66
CA ALA A 148 11.63 -7.62 -4.82
C ALA A 148 11.98 -9.05 -4.39
N GLN A 149 10.96 -9.87 -4.13
CA GLN A 149 11.11 -11.25 -3.63
C GLN A 149 11.34 -12.28 -4.73
N ARG A 150 10.69 -12.10 -5.90
CA ARG A 150 10.64 -13.12 -6.97
C ARG A 150 11.51 -12.76 -8.16
N TYR A 151 11.63 -11.47 -8.46
CA TYR A 151 12.32 -10.93 -9.63
C TYR A 151 13.28 -9.81 -9.20
N PRO A 152 14.28 -10.10 -8.35
CA PRO A 152 15.19 -9.06 -7.86
C PRO A 152 15.96 -8.37 -9.00
N GLU A 153 16.01 -8.96 -10.20
CA GLU A 153 16.63 -8.40 -11.42
C GLU A 153 15.82 -7.28 -12.10
N ASP A 154 14.56 -7.12 -11.75
CA ASP A 154 13.65 -6.27 -12.51
C ASP A 154 13.87 -4.79 -12.23
N TYR A 155 14.28 -4.43 -11.00
CA TYR A 155 14.38 -3.05 -10.56
C TYR A 155 15.61 -2.79 -9.66
N ASP A 156 16.22 -1.62 -9.84
CA ASP A 156 17.32 -1.10 -9.02
C ASP A 156 16.77 -0.38 -7.78
N GLY A 157 15.61 0.27 -7.91
CA GLY A 157 14.90 0.96 -6.83
C GLY A 157 13.41 0.63 -6.79
N ILE A 158 12.88 0.33 -5.61
CA ILE A 158 11.48 -0.03 -5.41
C ILE A 158 10.84 0.89 -4.36
N LEU A 159 9.72 1.50 -4.70
CA LEU A 159 8.87 2.28 -3.80
C LEU A 159 7.57 1.51 -3.51
N ALA A 160 7.46 0.96 -2.30
CA ALA A 160 6.34 0.12 -1.86
C ALA A 160 5.44 0.86 -0.86
N GLY A 161 4.34 1.44 -1.32
CA GLY A 161 3.36 2.13 -0.48
C GLY A 161 2.26 1.20 0.03
N ALA A 162 1.91 1.30 1.32
CA ALA A 162 0.79 0.58 1.96
C ALA A 162 0.60 -0.85 1.39
N PRO A 163 1.63 -1.71 1.45
CA PRO A 163 1.64 -2.93 0.66
C PRO A 163 0.58 -3.92 1.14
N ALA A 164 -0.32 -4.32 0.25
CA ALA A 164 -1.25 -5.41 0.49
C ALA A 164 -0.57 -6.79 0.36
N ASN A 165 0.62 -6.95 0.97
CA ASN A 165 1.51 -8.09 0.76
C ASN A 165 0.98 -9.39 1.35
N ASN A 166 0.29 -9.33 2.49
CA ASN A 166 -0.32 -10.50 3.10
C ASN A 166 -1.79 -10.65 2.66
N ARG A 167 -2.02 -10.73 1.35
CA ARG A 167 -3.32 -10.52 0.72
C ARG A 167 -4.43 -11.45 1.23
N THR A 168 -4.17 -12.75 1.40
CA THR A 168 -5.21 -13.68 1.86
C THR A 168 -5.72 -13.30 3.25
N HIS A 169 -4.82 -12.98 4.18
CA HIS A 169 -5.14 -12.63 5.56
C HIS A 169 -5.65 -11.19 5.72
N LEU A 170 -5.16 -10.26 4.89
CA LEU A 170 -5.73 -8.93 4.77
C LEU A 170 -7.22 -9.00 4.42
N HIS A 171 -7.56 -9.85 3.45
CA HIS A 171 -8.95 -10.05 3.05
C HIS A 171 -9.78 -10.77 4.12
N ALA A 172 -9.16 -11.61 4.95
CA ALA A 172 -9.81 -12.17 6.14
C ALA A 172 -10.19 -11.07 7.15
N MET A 173 -9.39 -10.01 7.29
CA MET A 173 -9.75 -8.85 8.12
C MET A 173 -10.95 -8.08 7.57
N PHE A 174 -11.05 -7.89 6.26
CA PHE A 174 -12.22 -7.26 5.63
C PHE A 174 -13.49 -8.04 5.91
N LEU A 175 -13.45 -9.36 5.73
CA LEU A 175 -14.56 -10.25 6.02
C LEU A 175 -14.91 -10.27 7.51
N TRP A 176 -13.90 -10.30 8.38
CA TRP A 176 -14.08 -10.26 9.84
C TRP A 176 -14.83 -9.00 10.29
N CYS A 177 -14.38 -7.82 9.84
CA CYS A 177 -15.03 -6.56 10.18
C CYS A 177 -16.46 -6.51 9.63
N HIS A 178 -16.68 -6.96 8.39
CA HIS A 178 -18.00 -6.99 7.79
C HIS A 178 -18.96 -7.90 8.56
N ALA A 179 -18.54 -9.13 8.84
CA ALA A 179 -19.35 -10.14 9.51
C ALA A 179 -19.75 -9.71 10.93
N LEU A 180 -18.82 -9.11 11.69
CA LEU A 180 -19.12 -8.62 13.03
C LEU A 180 -20.14 -7.47 13.03
N CYS A 181 -20.01 -6.52 12.12
CA CYS A 181 -20.92 -5.37 12.08
C CYS A 181 -22.29 -5.68 11.45
N ASN A 182 -22.40 -6.77 10.68
CA ASN A 182 -23.61 -7.13 9.93
C ASN A 182 -24.30 -8.41 10.43
N GLU A 183 -23.95 -8.91 11.63
CA GLU A 183 -24.67 -10.02 12.27
C GLU A 183 -26.15 -9.67 12.48
N ASP A 184 -26.43 -8.43 12.88
CA ASP A 184 -27.78 -7.84 13.01
C ASP A 184 -27.73 -6.36 12.60
N PRO A 185 -28.72 -5.81 11.87
CA PRO A 185 -28.73 -4.41 11.45
C PRO A 185 -28.58 -3.38 12.60
N SER A 186 -28.99 -3.72 13.82
CA SER A 186 -28.85 -2.88 15.01
C SER A 186 -27.42 -2.79 15.55
N LEU A 187 -26.51 -3.64 15.06
CA LEU A 187 -25.10 -3.65 15.45
C LEU A 187 -24.23 -2.76 14.55
N MET A 188 -24.77 -2.29 13.44
CA MET A 188 -24.10 -1.31 12.59
C MET A 188 -23.85 -0.01 13.37
N PHE A 189 -22.67 0.56 13.20
CA PHE A 189 -22.27 1.83 13.76
C PHE A 189 -22.75 2.99 12.89
N THR A 190 -23.40 3.97 13.51
CA THR A 190 -23.65 5.24 12.82
C THR A 190 -22.35 6.04 12.65
N LYS A 191 -22.37 7.01 11.74
CA LYS A 191 -21.24 7.91 11.52
C LYS A 191 -20.84 8.64 12.81
N GLU A 192 -21.80 9.10 13.59
CA GLU A 192 -21.57 9.78 14.87
C GLU A 192 -20.95 8.84 15.91
N GLN A 193 -21.34 7.55 15.91
CA GLN A 193 -20.71 6.55 16.78
C GLN A 193 -19.24 6.33 16.39
N LEU A 194 -18.94 6.17 15.10
CA LEU A 194 -17.56 6.00 14.61
C LEU A 194 -16.67 7.21 14.92
N GLN A 195 -17.20 8.42 14.74
CA GLN A 195 -16.51 9.66 15.13
C GLN A 195 -16.18 9.67 16.62
N LYS A 196 -17.14 9.35 17.49
CA LYS A 196 -16.91 9.29 18.94
C LYS A 196 -15.89 8.23 19.35
N ILE A 197 -15.87 7.06 18.69
CA ILE A 197 -14.83 6.04 18.92
C ILE A 197 -13.46 6.64 18.60
N THR A 198 -13.31 7.19 17.39
CA THR A 198 -12.05 7.75 16.89
C THR A 198 -11.55 8.89 17.79
N GLU A 199 -12.41 9.85 18.12
CA GLU A 199 -12.12 10.97 19.01
C GLU A 199 -11.71 10.51 20.42
N THR A 200 -12.38 9.49 20.95
CA THR A 200 -12.06 8.93 22.29
C THR A 200 -10.67 8.31 22.29
N VAL A 201 -10.33 7.51 21.27
CA VAL A 201 -9.00 6.92 21.09
C VAL A 201 -7.94 8.01 20.95
N ILE A 202 -8.16 9.02 20.09
CA ILE A 202 -7.20 10.11 19.88
C ILE A 202 -7.01 10.93 21.16
N ARG A 203 -8.09 11.38 21.79
CA ARG A 203 -8.04 12.21 23.01
C ARG A 203 -7.25 11.55 24.14
N ARG A 204 -7.32 10.23 24.26
CA ARG A 204 -6.60 9.48 25.30
C ARG A 204 -5.08 9.46 25.06
N ASN A 205 -4.65 9.51 23.80
CA ASN A 205 -3.30 9.13 23.39
C ASN A 205 -2.48 10.25 22.73
N ALA A 206 -3.12 11.24 22.10
CA ALA A 206 -2.44 12.35 21.43
C ALA A 206 -1.45 13.05 22.38
N GLY A 207 -0.22 13.23 21.91
CA GLY A 207 0.87 13.82 22.69
C GLY A 207 1.67 12.83 23.55
N LYS A 208 1.25 11.56 23.66
CA LYS A 208 1.99 10.49 24.37
C LYS A 208 2.78 9.58 23.44
N ASP A 209 2.55 9.70 22.15
CA ASP A 209 3.04 8.86 21.06
C ASP A 209 4.05 9.58 20.15
N GLY A 210 4.70 10.63 20.69
CA GLY A 210 5.66 11.49 19.99
C GLY A 210 5.03 12.75 19.38
N GLY A 211 3.75 12.73 19.06
CA GLY A 211 3.03 13.86 18.46
C GLY A 211 2.82 15.07 19.39
N ALA A 212 2.17 16.11 18.87
CA ALA A 212 1.66 17.20 19.70
C ALA A 212 0.33 16.80 20.34
N SER A 213 0.03 17.29 21.55
CA SER A 213 -1.25 17.01 22.21
C SER A 213 -2.48 17.62 21.51
N THR A 214 -2.25 18.52 20.55
CA THR A 214 -3.28 19.13 19.70
C THR A 214 -3.51 18.38 18.39
N ASP A 215 -2.71 17.35 18.10
CA ASP A 215 -2.90 16.55 16.89
C ASP A 215 -4.23 15.78 17.01
N ASN A 216 -5.00 15.75 15.92
CA ASN A 216 -6.24 14.99 15.79
C ASN A 216 -6.02 13.63 15.13
N PHE A 217 -4.83 13.06 15.36
CA PHE A 217 -4.38 11.77 14.86
C PHE A 217 -3.27 11.23 15.77
N LEU A 218 -2.93 9.96 15.59
CA LEU A 218 -1.84 9.31 16.32
C LEU A 218 -0.56 9.32 15.48
N THR A 219 0.53 9.78 16.09
CA THR A 219 1.88 9.75 15.53
C THR A 219 2.46 8.35 15.56
N ASP A 220 2.30 7.61 16.65
CA ASP A 220 2.67 6.19 16.73
C ASP A 220 1.57 5.39 17.45
N PRO A 221 0.61 4.81 16.71
CA PRO A 221 -0.49 4.05 17.29
C PRO A 221 -0.07 2.83 18.12
N ARG A 222 1.18 2.36 18.00
CA ARG A 222 1.71 1.22 18.77
C ARG A 222 1.89 1.56 20.25
N MET A 223 1.96 2.85 20.59
CA MET A 223 2.02 3.34 21.96
C MET A 223 0.63 3.70 22.51
N ALA A 224 -0.40 3.65 21.67
CA ALA A 224 -1.75 4.04 22.05
C ALA A 224 -2.49 2.93 22.80
N VAL A 225 -3.33 3.35 23.74
CA VAL A 225 -4.26 2.47 24.46
C VAL A 225 -5.67 2.76 23.97
N ALA A 226 -6.34 1.76 23.42
CA ALA A 226 -7.77 1.82 23.10
C ALA A 226 -8.58 1.10 24.18
N ASP A 227 -9.05 1.85 25.19
CA ASP A 227 -9.87 1.31 26.28
C ASP A 227 -11.34 1.25 25.86
N VAL A 228 -11.79 0.06 25.46
CA VAL A 228 -13.15 -0.15 24.95
C VAL A 228 -14.24 0.16 25.97
N ASN A 229 -13.92 0.20 27.27
CA ASN A 229 -14.89 0.55 28.30
C ASN A 229 -15.34 2.02 28.20
N GLU A 230 -14.51 2.92 27.65
CA GLU A 230 -14.89 4.31 27.44
C GLU A 230 -16.04 4.46 26.43
N PHE A 231 -16.29 3.45 25.60
CA PHE A 231 -17.32 3.47 24.57
C PHE A 231 -18.73 3.12 25.10
N SER A 232 -18.84 2.59 26.31
CA SER A 232 -20.13 2.14 26.88
C SER A 232 -21.12 3.28 27.13
N SER A 233 -20.66 4.53 27.08
CA SER A 233 -21.51 5.73 27.22
C SER A 233 -22.30 6.07 25.96
N PHE A 234 -21.92 5.54 24.79
CA PHE A 234 -22.56 5.84 23.50
C PHE A 234 -22.72 4.64 22.55
N LEU A 235 -22.24 3.46 22.95
CA LEU A 235 -22.45 2.18 22.25
C LEU A 235 -23.26 1.22 23.12
N SER A 236 -23.99 0.31 22.49
CA SER A 236 -24.56 -0.85 23.18
C SER A 236 -23.46 -1.80 23.67
N ALA A 237 -23.75 -2.65 24.66
CA ALA A 237 -22.78 -3.63 25.16
C ALA A 237 -22.25 -4.56 24.05
N LYS A 238 -23.11 -4.94 23.08
CA LYS A 238 -22.70 -5.76 21.94
C LYS A 238 -21.83 -5.01 20.94
N GLN A 239 -22.13 -3.73 20.70
CA GLN A 239 -21.28 -2.86 19.89
C GLN A 239 -19.90 -2.66 20.54
N VAL A 240 -19.81 -2.52 21.87
CA VAL A 240 -18.52 -2.46 22.59
C VAL A 240 -17.71 -3.76 22.39
N GLU A 241 -18.36 -4.92 22.50
CA GLU A 241 -17.72 -6.23 22.22
C GLU A 241 -17.18 -6.30 20.79
N ILE A 242 -17.96 -5.84 19.81
CA ILE A 242 -17.57 -5.82 18.39
C ILE A 242 -16.36 -4.92 18.16
N VAL A 243 -16.35 -3.69 18.68
CA VAL A 243 -15.18 -2.80 18.58
C VAL A 243 -13.95 -3.45 19.20
N GLY A 244 -14.12 -4.11 20.35
CA GLY A 244 -13.04 -4.88 20.98
C GLY A 244 -12.49 -5.99 20.07
N LYS A 245 -13.35 -6.73 19.37
CA LYS A 245 -12.91 -7.75 18.40
C LYS A 245 -12.23 -7.16 17.16
N ILE A 246 -12.68 -6.01 16.68
CA ILE A 246 -12.08 -5.30 15.54
C ILE A 246 -10.68 -4.79 15.89
N LEU A 247 -10.54 -4.13 17.04
CA LEU A 247 -9.26 -3.59 17.53
C LEU A 247 -8.31 -4.68 18.02
N ASN A 248 -8.82 -5.89 18.28
CA ASN A 248 -7.98 -7.06 18.49
C ASN A 248 -7.65 -7.81 17.22
N GLY A 249 -8.36 -7.60 16.10
CA GLY A 249 -8.10 -8.28 14.82
C GLY A 249 -8.60 -9.73 14.73
N PRO A 250 -8.56 -10.34 13.54
CA PRO A 250 -9.11 -11.67 13.29
C PRO A 250 -8.31 -12.77 14.00
N VAL A 251 -9.02 -13.70 14.64
CA VAL A 251 -8.45 -14.88 15.30
C VAL A 251 -9.19 -16.13 14.87
N ASN A 252 -8.49 -17.26 14.88
CA ASN A 252 -9.10 -18.57 14.74
C ASN A 252 -9.96 -18.83 16.00
N PRO A 253 -11.28 -19.10 15.85
CA PRO A 253 -12.17 -19.23 16.99
C PRO A 253 -11.94 -20.51 17.81
N VAL A 254 -11.26 -21.51 17.26
CA VAL A 254 -10.96 -22.79 17.92
C VAL A 254 -9.60 -22.75 18.60
N THR A 255 -8.55 -22.31 17.90
CA THR A 255 -7.18 -22.33 18.43
C THR A 255 -6.79 -21.05 19.18
N GLY A 256 -7.53 -19.95 18.97
CA GLY A 256 -7.18 -18.62 19.46
C GLY A 256 -5.99 -17.97 18.74
N GLU A 257 -5.43 -18.64 17.73
CA GLU A 257 -4.30 -18.11 16.96
C GLU A 257 -4.73 -16.90 16.13
N ARG A 258 -3.89 -15.86 16.12
CA ARG A 258 -4.12 -14.65 15.33
C ARG A 258 -3.94 -14.91 13.84
N ILE A 259 -4.97 -14.61 13.04
CA ILE A 259 -4.97 -14.76 11.58
C ILE A 259 -4.35 -13.54 10.91
N TYR A 260 -4.73 -12.33 11.35
CA TYR A 260 -4.20 -11.09 10.79
C TYR A 260 -4.04 -10.00 11.86
N CYS A 261 -3.35 -8.92 11.49
CA CYS A 261 -3.19 -7.75 12.34
C CYS A 261 -4.55 -7.02 12.56
N PRO A 262 -4.67 -6.23 13.64
CA PRO A 262 -5.91 -5.53 13.93
C PRO A 262 -6.13 -4.31 13.05
N PHE A 263 -7.37 -3.84 13.04
CA PHE A 263 -7.72 -2.52 12.54
C PHE A 263 -6.94 -1.43 13.31
N PRO A 264 -6.30 -0.44 12.65
CA PRO A 264 -5.54 0.57 13.37
C PRO A 264 -6.41 1.44 14.28
N PRO A 265 -6.07 1.59 15.57
CA PRO A 265 -6.80 2.49 16.43
C PRO A 265 -6.67 3.94 15.93
N GLY A 266 -7.78 4.68 15.91
CA GLY A 266 -7.84 6.06 15.42
C GLY A 266 -8.14 6.20 13.92
N SER A 267 -8.42 5.09 13.21
CA SER A 267 -8.83 5.10 11.80
C SER A 267 -10.31 4.76 11.57
N GLU A 268 -11.10 4.62 12.62
CA GLU A 268 -12.45 4.04 12.59
C GLU A 268 -13.44 4.88 11.75
N ASP A 269 -13.35 6.21 11.85
CA ASP A 269 -14.19 7.18 11.14
C ASP A 269 -13.62 7.68 9.80
N LYS A 270 -12.49 7.14 9.36
CA LYS A 270 -11.79 7.64 8.17
C LYS A 270 -12.53 7.23 6.90
N PRO A 271 -12.32 7.92 5.77
CA PRO A 271 -12.68 7.38 4.46
C PRO A 271 -12.12 5.97 4.32
N SER A 272 -12.97 5.02 3.87
CA SER A 272 -12.66 3.59 3.85
C SER A 272 -12.49 2.91 5.23
N GLY A 273 -12.96 3.56 6.31
CA GLY A 273 -13.01 3.05 7.68
C GLY A 273 -14.15 2.06 7.93
N LEU A 274 -14.61 1.95 9.18
CA LEU A 274 -15.64 0.95 9.54
C LEU A 274 -16.98 1.19 8.85
N GLU A 275 -17.33 2.43 8.51
CA GLU A 275 -18.52 2.74 7.69
C GLU A 275 -18.45 2.03 6.33
N TYR A 276 -17.27 1.99 5.71
CA TYR A 276 -17.05 1.32 4.43
C TYR A 276 -17.18 -0.21 4.56
N PHE A 277 -16.60 -0.81 5.60
CA PHE A 277 -16.70 -2.27 5.82
C PHE A 277 -18.10 -2.74 6.21
N GLN A 278 -18.96 -1.85 6.66
CA GLN A 278 -20.36 -2.16 6.90
C GLN A 278 -21.19 -2.22 5.62
N GLY A 279 -20.78 -1.51 4.57
CA GLY A 279 -21.48 -1.46 3.29
C GLY A 279 -21.33 -2.74 2.47
N LYS A 280 -22.45 -3.34 2.07
CA LYS A 280 -22.48 -4.58 1.26
C LYS A 280 -21.66 -4.48 -0.04
N SER A 281 -21.90 -3.45 -0.85
CA SER A 281 -21.23 -3.28 -2.15
C SER A 281 -19.73 -3.03 -2.03
N ALA A 282 -19.29 -2.39 -0.94
CA ALA A 282 -17.88 -2.16 -0.65
C ALA A 282 -17.15 -3.48 -0.37
N VAL A 283 -17.74 -4.33 0.46
CA VAL A 283 -17.12 -5.61 0.85
C VAL A 283 -17.16 -6.62 -0.29
N GLU A 284 -18.24 -6.73 -1.06
CA GLU A 284 -18.30 -7.65 -2.21
C GLU A 284 -17.14 -7.46 -3.21
N GLY A 285 -16.73 -6.20 -3.45
CA GLY A 285 -15.57 -5.88 -4.27
C GLY A 285 -14.22 -6.34 -3.68
N LEU A 286 -14.17 -6.55 -2.37
CA LEU A 286 -13.01 -7.04 -1.64
C LEU A 286 -13.04 -8.57 -1.44
N LEU A 287 -14.14 -9.27 -1.69
CA LEU A 287 -14.23 -10.72 -1.41
C LEU A 287 -13.70 -11.62 -2.55
N TYR A 288 -13.11 -11.07 -3.60
CA TYR A 288 -12.69 -11.86 -4.76
C TYR A 288 -11.72 -13.02 -4.44
N PRO A 289 -10.78 -12.98 -3.45
CA PRO A 289 -9.97 -14.16 -3.13
C PRO A 289 -10.81 -15.32 -2.58
N PHE A 290 -11.88 -15.02 -1.84
CA PHE A 290 -12.80 -16.06 -1.37
C PHE A 290 -13.64 -16.59 -2.53
N ILE A 291 -14.09 -15.72 -3.44
CA ILE A 291 -14.78 -16.14 -4.66
C ILE A 291 -13.87 -17.03 -5.53
N TRP A 292 -12.56 -16.76 -5.59
CA TRP A 292 -11.59 -17.63 -6.27
C TRP A 292 -11.45 -19.00 -5.61
N THR A 293 -11.54 -19.06 -4.27
CA THR A 293 -11.37 -20.28 -3.50
C THR A 293 -12.63 -21.16 -3.46
N PHE A 294 -13.81 -20.53 -3.40
CA PHE A 294 -15.09 -21.19 -3.15
C PHE A 294 -16.07 -21.13 -4.32
N GLY A 295 -15.73 -20.40 -5.38
CA GLY A 295 -16.56 -20.22 -6.56
C GLY A 295 -17.52 -19.03 -6.47
N LYS A 296 -18.20 -18.74 -7.58
CA LYS A 296 -19.13 -17.61 -7.71
C LYS A 296 -20.30 -17.59 -6.73
N GLU A 297 -20.69 -18.75 -6.18
CA GLU A 297 -21.80 -18.88 -5.23
C GLU A 297 -21.32 -18.74 -3.77
N PHE A 298 -20.11 -18.22 -3.54
CA PHE A 298 -19.54 -18.02 -2.21
C PHE A 298 -20.47 -17.15 -1.34
N ASP A 299 -20.86 -17.71 -0.20
CA ASP A 299 -21.70 -17.05 0.81
C ASP A 299 -20.85 -16.71 2.04
N TYR A 300 -20.41 -15.45 2.11
CA TYR A 300 -19.48 -14.97 3.15
C TYR A 300 -20.02 -15.10 4.57
N ARG A 301 -21.34 -15.23 4.75
CA ARG A 301 -21.99 -15.40 6.07
C ARG A 301 -21.77 -16.79 6.66
N LYS A 302 -21.34 -17.75 5.83
CA LYS A 302 -21.05 -19.13 6.21
C LYS A 302 -19.55 -19.40 6.34
N PHE A 303 -18.72 -18.38 6.17
CA PHE A 303 -17.28 -18.53 6.23
C PHE A 303 -16.82 -18.89 7.64
N ASP A 304 -16.10 -19.99 7.75
CA ASP A 304 -15.53 -20.50 8.99
C ASP A 304 -14.03 -20.16 9.06
N PHE A 305 -13.64 -19.28 9.98
CA PHE A 305 -12.24 -18.84 10.12
C PHE A 305 -11.27 -19.95 10.57
N ASP A 306 -11.77 -21.07 11.12
CA ASP A 306 -10.96 -22.24 11.43
C ASP A 306 -10.77 -23.13 10.18
N ARG A 307 -11.88 -23.56 9.58
CA ARG A 307 -11.85 -24.52 8.46
C ARG A 307 -11.53 -23.89 7.10
N ASP A 308 -12.16 -22.76 6.79
CA ASP A 308 -12.17 -22.22 5.42
C ASP A 308 -10.89 -21.42 5.11
N MET A 309 -10.25 -20.82 6.12
CA MET A 309 -8.97 -20.12 5.90
C MET A 309 -7.86 -21.06 5.46
N GLU A 310 -7.79 -22.29 5.96
CA GLU A 310 -6.79 -23.27 5.51
C GLU A 310 -6.91 -23.54 3.99
N LYS A 311 -8.14 -23.60 3.48
CA LYS A 311 -8.38 -23.75 2.04
C LYS A 311 -7.95 -22.52 1.26
N VAL A 312 -8.25 -21.31 1.74
CA VAL A 312 -7.80 -20.06 1.11
C VAL A 312 -6.28 -20.02 1.04
N ASP A 313 -5.60 -20.32 2.15
CA ASP A 313 -4.15 -20.26 2.23
C ASP A 313 -3.49 -21.29 1.32
N SER A 314 -3.95 -22.54 1.34
CA SER A 314 -3.37 -23.60 0.49
C SER A 314 -3.49 -23.29 -1.01
N MET A 315 -4.57 -22.61 -1.42
CA MET A 315 -4.80 -22.27 -2.83
C MET A 315 -4.13 -20.97 -3.27
N LEU A 316 -4.18 -19.93 -2.42
CA LEU A 316 -3.87 -18.56 -2.85
C LEU A 316 -2.64 -17.97 -2.17
N ALA A 317 -2.28 -18.35 -0.94
CA ALA A 317 -1.15 -17.72 -0.25
C ALA A 317 0.18 -17.84 -1.04
N PRO A 318 0.56 -19.02 -1.60
CA PRO A 318 1.78 -19.16 -2.40
C PRO A 318 1.81 -18.31 -3.69
N ILE A 319 0.64 -17.87 -4.15
CA ILE A 319 0.45 -17.13 -5.40
C ILE A 319 0.37 -15.63 -5.12
N LEU A 320 -0.44 -15.24 -4.13
CA LEU A 320 -0.83 -13.84 -3.89
C LEU A 320 -0.01 -13.17 -2.79
N ASN A 321 0.43 -13.92 -1.79
CA ASN A 321 1.16 -13.32 -0.68
C ASN A 321 2.60 -13.01 -1.12
N ALA A 322 3.01 -11.76 -0.90
CA ALA A 322 4.38 -11.29 -1.01
C ALA A 322 5.00 -11.22 0.39
N ASN A 323 5.03 -12.36 1.10
CA ASN A 323 5.45 -12.44 2.49
C ASN A 323 6.86 -13.01 2.70
N ASN A 324 7.61 -13.32 1.64
CA ASN A 324 8.94 -13.87 1.79
C ASN A 324 9.90 -12.79 2.36
N PRO A 325 10.50 -13.00 3.55
CA PRO A 325 11.42 -12.03 4.13
C PRO A 325 12.84 -12.11 3.54
N ASP A 326 13.14 -13.13 2.73
CA ASP A 326 14.47 -13.29 2.11
C ASP A 326 14.66 -12.34 0.93
N LEU A 327 15.16 -11.14 1.22
CA LEU A 327 15.52 -10.13 0.23
C LEU A 327 17.04 -10.06 -0.02
N LEU A 328 17.81 -11.07 0.42
CA LEU A 328 19.25 -11.11 0.19
C LEU A 328 19.64 -11.09 -1.30
N PRO A 329 18.89 -11.71 -2.23
CA PRO A 329 19.16 -11.56 -3.66
C PRO A 329 19.11 -10.10 -4.15
N LEU A 330 18.15 -9.30 -3.67
CA LEU A 330 18.04 -7.87 -3.97
C LEU A 330 19.19 -7.08 -3.32
N LYS A 331 19.50 -7.35 -2.04
CA LYS A 331 20.64 -6.73 -1.33
C LYS A 331 21.96 -6.98 -2.08
N LYS A 332 22.19 -8.21 -2.55
CA LYS A 332 23.44 -8.62 -3.23
C LYS A 332 23.72 -7.83 -4.52
N ARG A 333 22.67 -7.36 -5.20
CA ARG A 333 22.79 -6.53 -6.41
C ARG A 333 22.73 -5.03 -6.13
N ASN A 334 22.78 -4.62 -4.87
CA ASN A 334 22.64 -3.23 -4.42
C ASN A 334 21.26 -2.59 -4.74
N GLY A 335 20.20 -3.40 -4.87
CA GLY A 335 18.85 -2.88 -5.05
C GLY A 335 18.33 -2.22 -3.78
N LYS A 336 17.58 -1.12 -3.92
CA LYS A 336 17.07 -0.32 -2.80
C LYS A 336 15.55 -0.37 -2.70
N ILE A 337 15.02 -0.42 -1.49
CA ILE A 337 13.58 -0.35 -1.20
C ILE A 337 13.32 0.82 -0.24
N ILE A 338 12.39 1.68 -0.62
CA ILE A 338 11.66 2.53 0.33
C ILE A 338 10.25 1.97 0.46
N MET A 339 9.87 1.56 1.67
CA MET A 339 8.48 1.24 1.99
C MET A 339 7.88 2.36 2.82
N TYR A 340 6.58 2.63 2.64
CA TYR A 340 5.86 3.56 3.50
C TYR A 340 4.44 3.09 3.79
N THR A 341 3.90 3.48 4.94
CA THR A 341 2.51 3.21 5.34
C THR A 341 1.96 4.38 6.15
N GLY A 342 0.64 4.58 6.15
CA GLY A 342 -0.01 5.58 6.99
C GLY A 342 -0.43 5.03 8.35
N THR A 343 -0.30 5.81 9.42
CA THR A 343 -0.70 5.36 10.77
C THR A 343 -2.21 5.21 10.94
N CYS A 344 -3.00 5.84 10.06
CA CYS A 344 -4.46 5.74 10.08
C CYS A 344 -5.02 5.15 8.77
N ASP A 345 -4.33 4.19 8.17
CA ASP A 345 -4.78 3.42 7.01
C ASP A 345 -5.78 2.31 7.43
N PRO A 346 -7.10 2.44 7.18
CA PRO A 346 -8.07 1.42 7.56
C PRO A 346 -8.14 0.24 6.57
N ILE A 347 -7.48 0.35 5.41
CA ILE A 347 -7.52 -0.67 4.36
C ILE A 347 -6.33 -1.60 4.47
N VAL A 348 -5.11 -1.08 4.55
CA VAL A 348 -3.90 -1.89 4.77
C VAL A 348 -3.24 -1.44 6.06
N PRO A 349 -3.54 -2.10 7.19
CA PRO A 349 -3.01 -1.69 8.49
C PRO A 349 -1.48 -1.71 8.49
N PHE A 350 -0.85 -0.62 8.93
CA PHE A 350 0.61 -0.50 8.97
C PHE A 350 1.28 -1.60 9.84
N GLN A 351 0.54 -2.18 10.78
CA GLN A 351 0.99 -3.26 11.65
C GLN A 351 1.46 -4.49 10.87
N ASP A 352 0.84 -4.81 9.72
CA ASP A 352 1.30 -5.91 8.86
C ASP A 352 2.65 -5.59 8.20
N ALA A 353 2.83 -4.35 7.76
CA ALA A 353 4.11 -3.90 7.20
C ALA A 353 5.22 -3.85 8.26
N VAL A 354 4.92 -3.47 9.51
CA VAL A 354 5.84 -3.60 10.65
C VAL A 354 6.24 -5.06 10.87
N ASN A 355 5.27 -5.98 10.90
CA ASN A 355 5.54 -7.41 11.04
C ASN A 355 6.41 -7.95 9.90
N TYR A 356 6.13 -7.56 8.65
CA TYR A 356 6.96 -7.95 7.50
C TYR A 356 8.37 -7.40 7.60
N TYR A 357 8.53 -6.11 7.90
CA TYR A 357 9.84 -5.46 8.03
C TYR A 357 10.68 -6.11 9.12
N GLU A 358 10.11 -6.39 10.30
CA GLU A 358 10.80 -7.05 11.40
C GLU A 358 11.30 -8.46 11.03
N ARG A 359 10.51 -9.22 10.24
CA ARG A 359 10.96 -10.53 9.72
C ARG A 359 12.09 -10.41 8.70
N VAL A 360 12.09 -9.37 7.88
CA VAL A 360 13.23 -9.07 6.98
C VAL A 360 14.47 -8.72 7.81
N VAL A 361 14.31 -7.92 8.86
CA VAL A 361 15.42 -7.59 9.77
C VAL A 361 16.00 -8.85 10.43
N GLU A 362 15.14 -9.74 10.93
CA GLU A 362 15.56 -11.03 11.48
C GLU A 362 16.30 -11.88 10.44
N LYS A 363 15.79 -11.93 9.20
CA LYS A 363 16.38 -12.71 8.11
C LYS A 363 17.72 -12.15 7.62
N VAL A 364 17.89 -10.82 7.61
CA VAL A 364 19.14 -10.16 7.22
C VAL A 364 20.17 -10.24 8.35
N GLY A 365 19.74 -10.12 9.61
CA GLY A 365 20.56 -10.30 10.81
C GLY A 365 20.62 -9.06 11.71
N SER A 366 20.40 -7.85 11.18
CA SER A 366 20.35 -6.63 11.99
C SER A 366 19.56 -5.51 11.29
N LEU A 367 19.04 -4.57 12.08
CA LEU A 367 18.31 -3.41 11.55
C LEU A 367 19.22 -2.53 10.70
N GLU A 368 20.46 -2.31 11.15
CA GLU A 368 21.47 -1.52 10.45
C GLU A 368 21.72 -2.09 9.04
N GLU A 369 22.00 -3.39 8.95
CA GLU A 369 22.22 -4.06 7.67
C GLU A 369 20.98 -4.11 6.77
N THR A 370 19.78 -4.10 7.36
CA THR A 370 18.53 -3.97 6.59
C THR A 370 18.39 -2.55 6.05
N GLN A 371 18.65 -1.52 6.85
CA GLN A 371 18.50 -0.12 6.46
C GLN A 371 19.53 0.36 5.41
N ASP A 372 20.59 -0.42 5.15
CA ASP A 372 21.52 -0.20 4.03
C ASP A 372 20.89 -0.38 2.65
N PHE A 373 19.78 -1.12 2.56
CA PHE A 373 19.07 -1.36 1.31
C PHE A 373 17.54 -1.29 1.40
N PHE A 374 16.97 -1.35 2.59
CA PHE A 374 15.53 -1.33 2.81
C PHE A 374 15.17 -0.42 4.00
N ARG A 375 14.66 0.78 3.70
CA ARG A 375 14.16 1.75 4.69
C ARG A 375 12.63 1.79 4.68
N TYR A 376 12.04 1.80 5.86
CA TYR A 376 10.59 1.85 6.06
C TYR A 376 10.20 3.14 6.80
N PHE A 377 9.23 3.88 6.26
CA PHE A 377 8.72 5.13 6.82
C PHE A 377 7.25 5.00 7.21
N ILE A 378 6.91 5.30 8.47
CA ILE A 378 5.54 5.28 8.97
C ILE A 378 5.04 6.73 9.06
N ILE A 379 4.05 7.08 8.25
CA ILE A 379 3.62 8.46 8.03
C ILE A 379 2.52 8.87 9.02
N PRO A 380 2.77 9.82 9.95
CA PRO A 380 1.80 10.24 10.97
C PRO A 380 0.51 10.83 10.39
N GLY A 381 -0.61 10.16 10.67
CA GLY A 381 -1.96 10.60 10.30
C GLY A 381 -2.27 10.52 8.80
N MET A 382 -1.46 9.79 8.02
CA MET A 382 -1.80 9.47 6.64
C MET A 382 -2.79 8.29 6.60
N ASN A 383 -3.81 8.41 5.75
CA ASN A 383 -4.74 7.32 5.42
C ASN A 383 -4.12 6.35 4.38
N HIS A 384 -4.96 5.55 3.73
CA HIS A 384 -4.55 4.64 2.66
C HIS A 384 -3.93 5.37 1.47
N CYS A 385 -2.63 5.17 1.27
CA CYS A 385 -1.79 5.77 0.20
C CYS A 385 -1.64 7.30 0.18
N GLY A 386 -2.50 8.03 0.88
CA GLY A 386 -2.52 9.48 0.96
C GLY A 386 -3.77 9.96 1.70
N GLY A 387 -3.97 11.28 1.77
CA GLY A 387 -5.05 11.86 2.56
C GLY A 387 -4.92 11.58 4.06
N GLY A 388 -5.99 11.81 4.81
CA GLY A 388 -6.00 11.66 6.28
C GLY A 388 -5.78 12.98 7.02
N PRO A 389 -5.97 12.96 8.36
CA PRO A 389 -5.91 14.15 9.22
C PRO A 389 -4.49 14.71 9.44
N GLY A 390 -3.45 13.89 9.24
CA GLY A 390 -2.05 14.28 9.43
C GLY A 390 -1.32 14.61 8.14
N VAL A 391 0.00 14.43 8.16
CA VAL A 391 0.85 14.68 6.99
C VAL A 391 0.67 13.56 5.98
N ASN A 392 0.54 13.92 4.70
CA ASN A 392 0.09 12.98 3.68
C ASN A 392 0.59 13.27 2.26
N ASP A 393 1.50 14.24 2.11
CA ASP A 393 2.20 14.54 0.87
C ASP A 393 3.70 14.58 1.12
N PHE A 394 4.42 13.68 0.46
CA PHE A 394 5.88 13.59 0.40
C PHE A 394 6.29 13.16 -1.02
N GLY A 395 5.50 13.60 -2.01
CA GLY A 395 5.73 13.35 -3.44
C GLY A 395 5.37 11.94 -3.92
N GLN A 396 4.70 11.12 -3.11
CA GLN A 396 4.30 9.76 -3.48
C GLN A 396 3.20 9.70 -4.56
N SER A 397 2.56 10.84 -4.85
CA SER A 397 1.64 11.04 -5.97
C SER A 397 2.34 11.46 -7.28
N PHE A 398 3.66 11.65 -7.25
CA PHE A 398 4.50 12.03 -8.38
C PHE A 398 4.08 13.39 -8.97
N PRO A 399 4.06 14.46 -8.14
CA PRO A 399 3.68 15.79 -8.61
C PRO A 399 4.58 16.22 -9.77
N THR A 400 4.00 17.00 -10.70
CA THR A 400 4.76 17.58 -11.81
C THR A 400 4.54 19.09 -11.89
N PRO A 401 5.61 19.92 -11.79
CA PRO A 401 7.00 19.53 -11.57
C PRO A 401 7.22 18.83 -10.21
N PRO A 402 8.31 18.03 -10.06
CA PRO A 402 8.69 17.48 -8.76
C PRO A 402 8.81 18.59 -7.71
N ASN A 403 8.67 18.23 -6.44
CA ASN A 403 8.87 19.20 -5.37
C ASN A 403 10.32 19.73 -5.44
N PRO A 404 10.53 21.07 -5.43
CA PRO A 404 11.88 21.63 -5.46
C PRO A 404 12.71 21.24 -4.22
N ASP A 405 12.06 20.88 -3.11
CA ASP A 405 12.70 20.29 -1.94
C ASP A 405 12.71 18.76 -2.07
N CYS A 406 13.89 18.18 -2.27
CA CYS A 406 14.04 16.73 -2.47
C CYS A 406 13.61 15.92 -1.24
N GLU A 407 13.69 16.49 -0.03
CA GLU A 407 13.19 15.81 1.19
C GLU A 407 11.66 15.64 1.16
N GLN A 408 10.96 16.30 0.23
CA GLN A 408 9.52 16.21 0.01
C GLN A 408 9.15 15.42 -1.26
N ASP A 409 10.09 14.72 -1.91
CA ASP A 409 9.82 13.85 -3.07
C ASP A 409 10.48 12.48 -2.90
N VAL A 410 9.71 11.50 -2.43
CA VAL A 410 10.21 10.16 -2.10
C VAL A 410 10.78 9.38 -3.28
N LEU A 411 10.32 9.63 -4.51
CA LEU A 411 10.95 9.02 -5.68
C LEU A 411 12.33 9.62 -5.91
N THR A 412 12.50 10.93 -5.72
CA THR A 412 13.80 11.60 -5.82
C THR A 412 14.77 11.06 -4.77
N LEU A 413 14.32 10.90 -3.52
CA LEU A 413 15.10 10.25 -2.47
C LEU A 413 15.51 8.82 -2.83
N LEU A 414 14.63 8.04 -3.45
CA LEU A 414 14.96 6.69 -3.92
C LEU A 414 16.00 6.73 -5.06
N MET A 415 15.86 7.66 -6.00
CA MET A 415 16.83 7.84 -7.09
C MET A 415 18.19 8.26 -6.57
N ASP A 416 18.27 9.23 -5.64
CA ASP A 416 19.54 9.64 -5.05
C ASP A 416 20.19 8.48 -4.28
N TRP A 417 19.39 7.63 -3.62
CA TRP A 417 19.91 6.44 -2.95
C TRP A 417 20.46 5.40 -3.93
N VAL A 418 19.75 5.12 -5.03
CA VAL A 418 20.19 4.13 -6.04
C VAL A 418 21.40 4.65 -6.83
N GLU A 419 21.37 5.90 -7.27
CA GLU A 419 22.31 6.43 -8.25
C GLU A 419 23.54 7.09 -7.62
N ARG A 420 23.42 7.56 -6.37
CA ARG A 420 24.48 8.30 -5.65
C ARG A 420 24.84 7.67 -4.31
N ASN A 421 24.16 6.60 -3.92
CA ASN A 421 24.31 5.97 -2.60
C ASN A 421 24.01 6.93 -1.44
N GLU A 422 23.12 7.91 -1.66
CA GLU A 422 22.66 8.87 -0.66
C GLU A 422 21.37 8.37 0.00
N ALA A 423 21.51 7.62 1.09
CA ALA A 423 20.37 7.01 1.76
C ALA A 423 19.51 8.04 2.52
N PRO A 424 18.16 7.98 2.43
CA PRO A 424 17.29 8.99 3.01
C PRO A 424 17.21 8.89 4.54
N GLU A 425 17.88 9.79 5.26
CA GLU A 425 17.86 9.86 6.74
C GLU A 425 16.55 10.43 7.30
N ARG A 426 15.79 11.14 6.48
CA ARG A 426 14.45 11.64 6.77
C ARG A 426 13.72 12.03 5.48
N MET A 427 12.43 12.26 5.60
CA MET A 427 11.61 12.99 4.62
C MET A 427 10.78 14.05 5.36
N ILE A 428 10.42 15.12 4.66
CA ILE A 428 9.47 16.10 5.15
C ILE A 428 8.11 15.79 4.54
N ALA A 429 7.21 15.26 5.36
CA ALA A 429 5.83 15.06 4.95
C ALA A 429 4.99 16.30 5.28
N THR A 430 4.13 16.67 4.36
CA THR A 430 3.34 17.90 4.36
C THR A 430 1.85 17.57 4.32
N ARG A 431 1.04 18.38 4.98
CA ARG A 431 -0.41 18.42 4.77
C ARG A 431 -0.74 19.77 4.14
N TYR A 432 -1.45 19.74 3.03
CA TYR A 432 -1.94 20.93 2.37
C TYR A 432 -3.42 21.17 2.69
N LYS A 433 -3.79 22.44 2.85
CA LYS A 433 -5.18 22.91 2.91
C LYS A 433 -5.33 24.07 1.95
N ASP A 434 -6.25 23.93 1.00
CA ASP A 434 -6.53 24.94 -0.04
C ASP A 434 -5.26 25.40 -0.80
N GLY A 435 -4.35 24.45 -1.08
CA GLY A 435 -3.08 24.70 -1.78
C GLY A 435 -1.97 25.33 -0.91
N THR A 436 -2.23 25.56 0.38
CA THR A 436 -1.25 26.11 1.33
C THR A 436 -0.77 25.06 2.33
N VAL A 437 0.47 25.19 2.80
CA VAL A 437 1.03 24.29 3.82
C VAL A 437 0.30 24.52 5.15
N GLU A 438 -0.50 23.53 5.58
CA GLU A 438 -1.19 23.53 6.87
C GLU A 438 -0.26 23.04 7.98
N MET A 439 0.45 21.94 7.75
CA MET A 439 1.43 21.40 8.69
C MET A 439 2.52 20.58 7.98
N GLN A 440 3.67 20.46 8.63
CA GLN A 440 4.77 19.58 8.21
C GLN A 440 5.32 18.79 9.41
N ARG A 441 5.79 17.58 9.14
CA ARG A 441 6.52 16.73 10.10
C ARG A 441 7.77 16.16 9.42
N PRO A 442 8.91 16.11 10.11
CA PRO A 442 9.96 15.19 9.68
C PRO A 442 9.50 13.76 9.95
N VAL A 443 9.76 12.85 9.01
CA VAL A 443 9.52 11.41 9.15
C VAL A 443 10.85 10.70 8.96
N TYR A 444 11.15 9.76 9.84
CA TYR A 444 12.45 9.08 9.90
C TYR A 444 12.29 7.60 9.53
N PRO A 445 13.38 6.94 9.11
CA PRO A 445 13.39 5.49 8.98
C PRO A 445 13.01 4.84 10.32
N TYR A 446 12.04 3.95 10.27
CA TYR A 446 11.62 3.10 11.38
C TYR A 446 12.83 2.43 12.05
N PRO A 447 12.94 2.41 13.39
CA PRO A 447 11.88 2.66 14.37
C PRO A 447 11.81 4.09 14.90
N ASP A 448 12.43 5.06 14.22
CA ASP A 448 12.43 6.44 14.70
C ASP A 448 11.19 7.21 14.24
N PHE A 449 10.67 8.04 15.14
CA PHE A 449 9.48 8.87 14.93
C PHE A 449 9.77 10.34 15.29
N PRO A 450 8.97 11.29 14.80
CA PRO A 450 9.05 12.67 15.25
C PRO A 450 8.57 12.81 16.70
N ARG A 451 9.40 13.45 17.54
CA ARG A 451 9.04 13.88 18.88
C ARG A 451 8.86 15.38 18.94
N TYR A 452 7.68 15.83 19.34
CA TYR A 452 7.38 17.24 19.52
C TYR A 452 8.18 17.83 20.70
N LYS A 453 8.87 18.96 20.48
CA LYS A 453 9.71 19.63 21.48
C LYS A 453 9.21 21.03 21.89
N GLY A 454 7.98 21.40 21.51
CA GLY A 454 7.37 22.70 21.82
C GLY A 454 7.45 23.72 20.68
N GLY A 455 6.62 24.77 20.76
CA GLY A 455 6.50 25.81 19.73
C GLY A 455 5.19 25.73 18.95
N ASP A 456 5.23 26.05 17.65
CA ASP A 456 4.11 25.85 16.73
C ASP A 456 4.11 24.40 16.23
N PRO A 457 3.11 23.56 16.58
CA PRO A 457 3.06 22.18 16.16
C PRO A 457 2.91 22.02 14.64
N ALA A 458 2.54 23.06 13.88
CA ALA A 458 2.48 22.96 12.42
C ALA A 458 3.87 22.92 11.75
N LYS A 459 4.96 23.26 12.46
CA LYS A 459 6.30 23.40 11.86
C LYS A 459 7.20 22.20 12.14
N SER A 460 7.75 21.60 11.09
CA SER A 460 8.66 20.45 11.17
C SER A 460 9.88 20.69 12.08
N ARG A 461 10.43 21.91 12.12
CA ARG A 461 11.56 22.29 12.98
C ARG A 461 11.31 22.14 14.49
N ASN A 462 10.05 22.07 14.90
CA ASN A 462 9.62 21.89 16.30
C ASN A 462 9.46 20.42 16.68
N TYR A 463 9.99 19.53 15.84
CA TYR A 463 10.13 18.10 16.10
C TYR A 463 11.60 17.71 16.03
N GLU A 464 11.94 16.63 16.71
CA GLU A 464 13.26 16.00 16.65
C GLU A 464 13.12 14.48 16.48
N ARG A 465 14.22 13.82 16.09
CA ARG A 465 14.26 12.37 15.94
C ARG A 465 14.21 11.71 17.32
N ALA A 466 13.30 10.77 17.52
CA ALA A 466 13.26 9.95 18.73
C ALA A 466 13.04 8.47 18.37
N THR A 467 13.82 7.60 19.02
CA THR A 467 13.71 6.16 18.82
C THR A 467 12.56 5.59 19.63
N HIS A 468 11.61 4.96 18.93
CA HIS A 468 10.51 4.23 19.55
C HIS A 468 10.84 2.72 19.63
N PRO A 469 10.08 1.93 20.41
CA PRO A 469 10.24 0.48 20.41
C PRO A 469 10.07 -0.12 19.01
N ARG A 470 10.83 -1.18 18.74
CA ARG A 470 10.62 -2.05 17.57
C ARG A 470 9.47 -3.02 17.80
N GLY A 471 8.81 -3.43 16.73
CA GLY A 471 7.63 -4.27 16.75
C GLY A 471 6.52 -3.60 17.54
N ASN A 472 6.12 -4.24 18.63
CA ASN A 472 5.00 -3.84 19.48
C ASN A 472 3.67 -3.73 18.73
N VAL A 473 3.48 -4.65 17.78
CA VAL A 473 2.24 -4.86 17.05
C VAL A 473 1.83 -6.33 17.23
N PRO A 474 0.53 -6.65 17.22
CA PRO A 474 0.11 -8.04 17.28
C PRO A 474 0.62 -8.84 16.07
N VAL A 475 1.30 -9.95 16.35
CA VAL A 475 1.92 -10.80 15.32
C VAL A 475 0.97 -11.95 14.97
N PRO A 476 0.63 -12.17 13.69
CA PRO A 476 -0.08 -13.37 13.26
C PRO A 476 0.69 -14.66 13.62
N ALA A 477 -0.03 -15.76 13.84
CA ALA A 477 0.62 -17.04 14.05
C ALA A 477 1.46 -17.44 12.82
N GLY A 478 2.60 -18.11 13.03
CA GLY A 478 3.58 -18.38 11.97
C GLY A 478 3.01 -19.09 10.74
N LYS A 479 1.94 -19.88 10.89
CA LYS A 479 1.26 -20.53 9.76
C LYS A 479 0.60 -19.55 8.78
N TYR A 480 0.20 -18.37 9.26
CA TYR A 480 -0.44 -17.28 8.49
C TYR A 480 0.56 -16.22 7.97
N LEU A 481 1.85 -16.45 8.22
CA LEU A 481 2.95 -15.59 7.75
C LEU A 481 3.61 -16.14 6.47
N LYS A 482 3.07 -17.21 5.91
CA LYS A 482 3.56 -17.88 4.71
C LYS A 482 3.31 -17.08 3.44
#